data_AF-A0A3B9EPE5-F1
#
_entry.id   AF-A0A3B9EPE5-F1
#
_cell.length_a   1.000
_cell.length_b   1.000
_cell.length_c   1.000
_cell.angle_alpha   90.00
_cell.angle_beta   90.00
_cell.angle_gamma   90.00
#
_symmetry.space_group_name_H-M   'P 1'
#
loop_
_entity.id
_entity.type
_entity.pdbx_description
1 polymer ?
#
loop_
_entity_poly.entity_id
_entity_poly.type
_entity_poly.pdbx_seq_one_letter_code
_entity_poly.pdbx_strand_id
1 'polypeptide(L)'
;MRLLRDDAGADAGDFAALNRATAEAGPGEEEISAPDLAIVVFSGVASLAWLRVLRPGFRHCFALLRSKGEWLYYDPMSHYTFTGVIGAYPVLPLLRVFRARGMRALLVHPDRPPRIAQAWRFYTCVEAVKRVLGLQEPWVLTPWQLYRRLARRRAVRVTRRIP
;
A
#
# COMPACT_ATOMS: atom_id res chain seq x y z
N MET A 1 -21.67 40.47 -12.27
CA MET A 1 -22.49 39.75 -11.27
C MET A 1 -21.56 38.90 -10.41
N ARG A 2 -21.78 38.92 -9.10
CA ARG A 2 -20.82 38.72 -8.00
C ARG A 2 -20.25 37.29 -7.93
N LEU A 3 -18.97 37.21 -7.54
CA LEU A 3 -18.20 36.02 -7.20
C LEU A 3 -18.93 35.07 -6.23
N LEU A 4 -18.82 33.76 -6.47
CA LEU A 4 -18.72 32.76 -5.41
C LEU A 4 -17.35 32.08 -5.55
N ARG A 5 -16.39 32.65 -4.82
CA ARG A 5 -15.26 31.90 -4.27
C ARG A 5 -15.84 31.14 -3.08
N ASP A 6 -15.97 29.83 -3.20
CA ASP A 6 -16.10 28.99 -2.03
C ASP A 6 -14.70 28.77 -1.45
N ASP A 7 -14.27 29.78 -0.70
CA ASP A 7 -13.14 29.69 0.22
C ASP A 7 -13.56 28.80 1.41
N ALA A 8 -13.57 27.47 1.21
CA ALA A 8 -13.56 26.53 2.32
C ALA A 8 -12.12 26.36 2.82
N GLY A 9 -11.51 27.46 3.25
CA GLY A 9 -10.32 27.44 4.08
C GLY A 9 -10.71 26.93 5.45
N ALA A 10 -10.21 25.76 5.84
CA ALA A 10 -10.23 25.35 7.24
C ALA A 10 -9.57 26.45 8.06
N ASP A 11 -10.36 27.14 8.88
CA ASP A 11 -9.90 28.23 9.74
C ASP A 11 -8.86 27.69 10.74
N ALA A 12 -7.85 28.49 11.06
CA ALA A 12 -6.82 28.15 12.04
C ALA A 12 -7.42 27.78 13.42
N GLY A 13 -8.64 28.24 13.71
CA GLY A 13 -9.43 27.86 14.89
C GLY A 13 -9.84 26.39 14.94
N ASP A 14 -10.04 25.73 13.79
CA ASP A 14 -10.48 24.34 13.70
C ASP A 14 -9.32 23.36 14.02
N PHE A 15 -8.13 23.65 13.49
CA PHE A 15 -6.90 22.91 13.82
C PHE A 15 -6.53 23.02 15.31
N ALA A 16 -6.75 24.18 15.94
CA ALA A 16 -6.51 24.37 17.36
C ALA A 16 -7.50 23.59 18.25
N ALA A 17 -8.74 23.38 17.79
CA ALA A 17 -9.71 22.52 18.47
C ALA A 17 -9.35 21.03 18.31
N LEU A 18 -8.97 20.59 17.10
CA LEU A 18 -8.44 19.26 16.83
C LEU A 18 -7.21 18.93 17.71
N ASN A 19 -6.26 19.85 17.79
CA ASN A 19 -5.04 19.69 18.59
C ASN A 19 -5.32 19.59 20.10
N ARG A 20 -6.35 20.27 20.60
CA ARG A 20 -6.75 20.16 22.02
C ARG A 20 -7.42 18.81 22.30
N ALA A 21 -8.31 18.35 21.42
CA ALA A 21 -8.95 17.05 21.55
C ALA A 21 -7.96 15.88 21.50
N THR A 22 -6.88 16.00 20.71
CA THR A 22 -5.81 14.99 20.65
C THR A 22 -4.78 15.10 21.78
N ALA A 23 -4.66 16.26 22.44
CA ALA A 23 -3.77 16.45 23.59
C ALA A 23 -4.36 15.91 24.91
N GLU A 24 -5.69 15.88 25.04
CA GLU A 24 -6.38 15.29 26.19
C GLU A 24 -6.35 13.75 26.19
N ALA A 25 -6.18 13.14 25.01
CA ALA A 25 -5.67 11.78 24.89
C ALA A 25 -4.15 11.84 25.10
N GLY A 26 -3.68 11.64 26.35
CA GLY A 26 -2.28 11.89 26.73
C GLY A 26 -1.23 11.30 25.78
N PRO A 27 0.00 11.84 25.74
CA PRO A 27 1.04 11.40 24.83
C PRO A 27 1.57 10.04 25.27
N GLY A 28 0.85 8.97 24.91
CA GLY A 28 1.56 7.79 24.45
C GLY A 28 2.28 8.24 23.19
N GLU A 29 3.59 8.48 23.27
CA GLU A 29 4.46 8.63 22.10
C GLU A 29 4.36 7.34 21.30
N GLU A 30 3.30 7.23 20.51
CA GLU A 30 3.05 6.10 19.68
C GLU A 30 4.00 6.20 18.49
N GLU A 31 5.24 5.75 18.71
CA GLU A 31 6.33 5.76 17.72
C GLU A 31 5.81 5.23 16.37
N ILE A 32 5.90 6.07 15.33
CA ILE A 32 5.43 5.71 13.99
C ILE A 32 6.35 4.60 13.47
N SER A 33 5.92 3.35 13.60
CA SER A 33 6.71 2.19 13.19
C SER A 33 6.51 1.90 11.71
N ALA A 34 7.63 1.74 11.00
CA ALA A 34 7.62 1.27 9.62
C ALA A 34 6.98 -0.13 9.53
N PRO A 35 6.26 -0.45 8.46
CA PRO A 35 5.58 -1.73 8.37
C PRO A 35 6.55 -2.90 8.36
N ASP A 36 6.27 -3.92 9.17
CA ASP A 36 7.12 -5.10 9.35
C ASP A 36 6.78 -6.25 8.39
N LEU A 37 5.56 -6.20 7.86
CA LEU A 37 4.98 -7.20 6.98
C LEU A 37 4.02 -6.54 6.01
N ALA A 38 3.94 -7.07 4.80
CA ALA A 38 2.98 -6.64 3.81
C ALA A 38 2.31 -7.83 3.12
N ILE A 39 1.05 -7.67 2.75
CA ILE A 39 0.36 -8.56 1.81
C ILE A 39 0.15 -7.76 0.53
N VAL A 40 0.79 -8.17 -0.56
CA VAL A 40 0.58 -7.58 -1.88
C VAL A 40 -0.48 -8.40 -2.61
N VAL A 41 -1.57 -7.76 -2.99
CA VAL A 41 -2.72 -8.41 -3.63
C VAL A 41 -2.81 -7.97 -5.09
N PHE A 42 -3.14 -8.91 -5.96
CA PHE A 42 -3.28 -8.73 -7.40
C PHE A 42 -4.67 -9.17 -7.84
N SER A 43 -5.33 -8.32 -8.62
CA SER A 43 -6.68 -8.53 -9.14
C SER A 43 -6.72 -8.49 -10.66
N GLY A 44 -7.61 -9.29 -11.25
CA GLY A 44 -7.96 -9.22 -12.67
C GLY A 44 -9.08 -8.22 -12.99
N VAL A 45 -9.70 -7.63 -11.97
CA VAL A 45 -10.78 -6.65 -12.13
C VAL A 45 -10.15 -5.26 -12.29
N ALA A 46 -10.60 -4.53 -13.32
CA ALA A 46 -10.19 -3.15 -13.55
C ALA A 46 -11.30 -2.43 -14.32
N SER A 47 -11.56 -1.17 -13.96
CA SER A 47 -12.59 -0.33 -14.60
C SER A 47 -12.12 0.30 -15.92
N LEU A 48 -10.81 0.48 -16.11
CA LEU A 48 -10.26 1.12 -17.30
C LEU A 48 -10.02 0.10 -18.42
N ALA A 49 -10.60 0.35 -19.60
CA ALA A 49 -10.56 -0.57 -20.74
C ALA A 49 -9.14 -0.89 -21.24
N TRP A 50 -8.22 0.08 -21.22
CA TRP A 50 -6.83 -0.13 -21.65
C TRP A 50 -6.06 -1.10 -20.75
N LEU A 51 -6.48 -1.30 -19.49
CA LEU A 51 -5.90 -2.30 -18.60
C LEU A 51 -6.20 -3.74 -19.05
N ARG A 52 -7.08 -3.95 -20.03
CA ARG A 52 -7.32 -5.28 -20.63
C ARG A 52 -6.12 -5.80 -21.43
N VAL A 53 -5.20 -4.93 -21.82
CA VAL A 53 -3.90 -5.31 -22.44
C VAL A 53 -2.99 -6.02 -21.43
N LEU A 54 -3.17 -5.78 -20.13
CA LEU A 54 -2.41 -6.47 -19.09
C LEU A 54 -2.83 -7.92 -18.96
N ARG A 55 -1.89 -8.77 -18.48
CA ARG A 55 -2.12 -10.19 -18.26
C ARG A 55 -3.43 -10.45 -17.47
N PRO A 56 -4.33 -11.32 -17.95
CA PRO A 56 -5.53 -11.69 -17.21
C PRO A 56 -5.20 -12.13 -15.77
N GLY A 57 -5.97 -11.62 -14.80
CA GLY A 57 -5.71 -11.80 -13.36
C GLY A 57 -4.70 -10.82 -12.74
N PHE A 58 -4.07 -9.95 -13.53
CA PHE A 58 -3.03 -9.00 -13.09
C PHE A 58 -3.21 -7.61 -13.71
N ARG A 59 -4.39 -7.02 -13.48
CA ARG A 59 -4.75 -5.69 -13.99
C ARG A 59 -4.64 -4.59 -12.93
N HIS A 60 -4.67 -4.97 -11.66
CA HIS A 60 -4.52 -4.06 -10.53
C HIS A 60 -3.73 -4.72 -9.40
N CYS A 61 -3.05 -3.91 -8.57
CA CYS A 61 -2.46 -4.36 -7.33
C CYS A 61 -2.57 -3.32 -6.22
N PHE A 62 -2.71 -3.80 -4.99
CA PHE A 62 -2.75 -3.00 -3.76
C PHE A 62 -1.98 -3.72 -2.66
N ALA A 63 -1.78 -3.05 -1.52
CA ALA A 63 -1.04 -3.61 -0.40
C ALA A 63 -1.82 -3.49 0.92
N LEU A 64 -1.69 -4.50 1.77
CA LEU A 64 -1.96 -4.36 3.19
C LEU A 64 -0.61 -4.27 3.89
N LEU A 65 -0.41 -3.26 4.73
CA LEU A 65 0.82 -2.99 5.46
C LEU A 65 0.56 -3.20 6.95
N ARG A 66 1.33 -4.07 7.59
CA ARG A 66 1.19 -4.32 9.02
C ARG A 66 2.08 -3.38 9.81
N SER A 67 1.51 -2.63 10.74
CA SER A 67 2.25 -1.84 11.73
C SER A 67 1.60 -2.02 13.09
N LYS A 68 2.40 -2.22 14.14
CA LYS A 68 1.94 -2.49 15.52
C LYS A 68 0.86 -3.58 15.64
N GLY A 69 0.91 -4.59 14.76
CA GLY A 69 -0.06 -5.69 14.75
C GLY A 69 -1.35 -5.43 13.98
N GLU A 70 -1.59 -4.20 13.54
CA GLU A 70 -2.76 -3.82 12.75
C GLU A 70 -2.43 -3.71 11.27
N TRP A 71 -3.43 -3.96 10.41
CA TRP A 71 -3.30 -3.82 8.97
C TRP A 71 -3.85 -2.49 8.50
N LEU A 72 -3.01 -1.75 7.79
CA LEU A 72 -3.38 -0.63 6.94
C LEU A 72 -3.63 -1.14 5.51
N TYR A 73 -4.83 -0.95 5.00
CA TYR A 73 -5.17 -1.13 3.59
C TYR A 73 -4.66 0.07 2.79
N TYR A 74 -3.97 -0.17 1.68
CA TYR A 74 -3.41 0.85 0.79
C TYR A 74 -3.68 0.49 -0.66
N ASP A 75 -4.62 1.20 -1.28
CA ASP A 75 -5.13 0.93 -2.62
C ASP A 75 -5.02 2.15 -3.54
N PRO A 76 -3.92 2.25 -4.30
CA PRO A 76 -3.69 3.33 -5.25
C PRO A 76 -4.52 3.10 -6.52
N MET A 77 -5.67 3.75 -6.62
CA MET A 77 -6.50 3.76 -7.83
C MET A 77 -6.14 4.93 -8.73
N SER A 78 -6.59 4.87 -9.99
CA SER A 78 -6.27 5.90 -11.00
C SER A 78 -6.84 7.29 -10.69
N HIS A 79 -7.85 7.38 -9.84
CA HIS A 79 -8.59 8.62 -9.54
C HIS A 79 -8.44 9.07 -8.08
N TYR A 80 -8.06 8.16 -7.17
CA TYR A 80 -7.70 8.48 -5.79
C TYR A 80 -6.94 7.30 -5.15
N THR A 81 -6.30 7.54 -4.02
CA THR A 81 -5.68 6.47 -3.23
C THR A 81 -6.49 6.24 -1.97
N PHE A 82 -7.08 5.05 -1.86
CA PHE A 82 -7.84 4.67 -0.68
C PHE A 82 -6.90 4.09 0.38
N THR A 83 -7.01 4.61 1.60
CA THR A 83 -6.34 4.06 2.77
C THR A 83 -7.33 3.83 3.90
N GLY A 84 -7.10 2.80 4.71
CA GLY A 84 -7.95 2.53 5.87
C GLY A 84 -7.35 1.46 6.78
N VAL A 85 -7.48 1.65 8.09
CA VAL A 85 -7.11 0.63 9.07
C VAL A 85 -8.21 -0.42 9.08
N ILE A 86 -7.84 -1.68 8.87
CA ILE A 86 -8.77 -2.81 8.99
C ILE A 86 -8.61 -3.55 10.33
N GLY A 87 -7.61 -3.18 11.13
CA GLY A 87 -7.39 -3.75 12.47
C GLY A 87 -6.50 -5.00 12.48
N ALA A 88 -6.42 -5.64 13.64
CA ALA A 88 -5.56 -6.79 13.89
C ALA A 88 -6.19 -8.11 13.41
N TYR A 89 -5.97 -8.45 12.13
CA TYR A 89 -6.39 -9.74 11.56
C TYR A 89 -5.23 -10.73 11.40
N PRO A 90 -5.44 -12.03 11.63
CA PRO A 90 -4.44 -13.04 11.30
C PRO A 90 -4.20 -13.12 9.78
N VAL A 91 -2.96 -13.40 9.38
CA VAL A 91 -2.54 -13.43 7.96
C VAL A 91 -3.32 -14.46 7.14
N LEU A 92 -3.48 -15.69 7.65
CA LEU A 92 -4.08 -16.78 6.87
C LEU A 92 -5.54 -16.53 6.49
N PRO A 93 -6.43 -16.09 7.40
CA PRO A 93 -7.78 -15.64 7.05
C PRO A 93 -7.80 -14.57 5.95
N LEU A 94 -6.96 -13.53 6.04
CA LEU A 94 -6.88 -12.48 5.01
C LEU A 94 -6.52 -13.07 3.65
N LEU A 95 -5.51 -13.95 3.59
CA LEU A 95 -5.13 -14.63 2.34
C LEU A 95 -6.27 -15.48 1.77
N ARG A 96 -7.07 -16.15 2.62
CA ARG A 96 -8.24 -16.92 2.19
C ARG A 96 -9.32 -16.02 1.60
N VAL A 97 -9.61 -14.88 2.21
CA VAL A 97 -10.58 -13.90 1.70
C VAL A 97 -10.17 -13.43 0.29
N PHE A 98 -8.91 -13.08 0.09
CA PHE A 98 -8.43 -12.66 -1.23
C PHE A 98 -8.54 -13.80 -2.26
N ARG A 99 -8.15 -15.01 -1.89
CA ARG A 99 -8.25 -16.18 -2.77
C ARG A 99 -9.70 -16.49 -3.15
N ALA A 100 -10.64 -16.42 -2.20
CA ALA A 100 -12.06 -16.66 -2.44
C ALA A 100 -12.66 -15.66 -3.44
N ARG A 101 -12.10 -14.45 -3.52
CA ARG A 101 -12.45 -13.41 -4.50
C ARG A 101 -11.69 -13.52 -5.83
N GLY A 102 -10.98 -14.63 -6.08
CA GLY A 102 -10.21 -14.85 -7.30
C GLY A 102 -8.93 -14.01 -7.41
N MET A 103 -8.49 -13.38 -6.30
CA MET A 103 -7.27 -12.58 -6.26
C MET A 103 -6.06 -13.44 -5.86
N ARG A 104 -4.88 -12.96 -6.24
CA ARG A 104 -3.59 -13.56 -5.84
C ARG A 104 -2.94 -12.67 -4.79
N ALA A 105 -2.43 -13.26 -3.71
CA ALA A 105 -1.81 -12.52 -2.63
C ALA A 105 -0.43 -13.09 -2.27
N LEU A 106 0.54 -12.21 -2.00
CA LEU A 106 1.89 -12.56 -1.58
C LEU A 106 2.24 -11.82 -0.28
N LEU A 107 2.64 -12.56 0.76
CA LEU A 107 3.30 -12.00 1.95
C LEU A 107 4.72 -11.58 1.60
N VAL A 108 5.11 -10.37 1.94
CA VAL A 108 6.41 -9.75 1.66
C VAL A 108 6.86 -8.98 2.89
N HIS A 109 8.16 -8.93 3.15
CA HIS A 109 8.73 -7.98 4.11
C HIS A 109 9.13 -6.71 3.35
N PRO A 110 8.61 -5.53 3.71
CA PRO A 110 9.07 -4.26 3.15
C PRO A 110 10.57 -4.06 3.41
N ASP A 111 11.28 -3.52 2.42
CA ASP A 111 12.67 -3.11 2.59
C ASP A 111 12.72 -1.69 3.17
N ARG A 112 13.78 -1.36 3.91
CA ARG A 112 14.12 0.04 4.23
C ARG A 112 15.04 0.57 3.14
N PRO A 113 14.55 1.36 2.17
CA PRO A 113 15.39 1.86 1.09
C PRO A 113 16.38 2.91 1.61
N PRO A 114 17.51 3.13 0.91
CA PRO A 114 18.39 4.26 1.20
C PRO A 114 17.64 5.59 1.09
N ARG A 115 18.06 6.60 1.86
CA ARG A 115 17.47 7.95 1.87
C ARG A 115 17.88 8.78 0.64
N ILE A 116 17.58 8.25 -0.54
CA ILE A 116 17.83 8.89 -1.84
C ILE A 116 16.50 9.07 -2.58
N ALA A 117 16.39 10.16 -3.32
CA ALA A 117 15.21 10.41 -4.14
C ALA A 117 15.07 9.32 -5.21
N GLN A 118 13.84 8.83 -5.38
CA GLN A 118 13.52 7.92 -6.46
C GLN A 118 13.45 8.70 -7.78
N ALA A 119 13.81 8.05 -8.89
CA ALA A 119 13.63 8.63 -10.21
C ALA A 119 12.16 9.04 -10.46
N TRP A 120 11.96 10.06 -11.30
CA TRP A 120 10.62 10.46 -11.75
C TRP A 120 9.95 9.31 -12.50
N ARG A 121 8.74 8.94 -12.08
CA ARG A 121 7.95 7.85 -12.68
C ARG A 121 6.48 8.18 -12.61
N PHE A 122 5.71 7.68 -13.57
CA PHE A 122 4.25 7.77 -13.53
C PHE A 122 3.68 7.19 -12.24
N TYR A 123 2.70 7.88 -11.67
CA TYR A 123 1.95 7.37 -10.54
C TYR A 123 1.03 6.24 -11.02
N THR A 124 1.44 5.01 -10.76
CA THR A 124 0.70 3.80 -11.11
C THR A 124 0.52 2.97 -9.85
N CYS A 125 -0.47 2.07 -9.84
CA CYS A 125 -0.67 1.16 -8.70
C CYS A 125 0.60 0.33 -8.39
N VAL A 126 1.34 -0.06 -9.42
CA VAL A 126 2.63 -0.77 -9.30
C VAL A 126 3.69 0.12 -8.66
N GLU A 127 3.83 1.38 -9.10
CA GLU A 127 4.82 2.29 -8.55
C GLU A 127 4.51 2.66 -7.10
N ALA A 128 3.24 2.91 -6.79
CA ALA A 128 2.78 3.18 -5.43
C ALA A 128 3.05 1.99 -4.50
N VAL A 129 2.71 0.76 -4.91
CA VAL A 129 3.02 -0.46 -4.14
C VAL A 129 4.53 -0.68 -3.99
N LYS A 130 5.33 -0.43 -5.03
CA LYS A 130 6.80 -0.53 -4.91
C LYS A 130 7.35 0.45 -3.88
N ARG A 131 6.86 1.70 -3.85
CA ARG A 131 7.34 2.73 -2.91
C ARG A 131 7.04 2.38 -1.46
N VAL A 132 5.84 1.87 -1.15
CA VAL A 132 5.53 1.42 0.22
C VAL A 132 6.30 0.15 0.63
N LEU A 133 6.74 -0.66 -0.33
CA LEU A 133 7.59 -1.83 -0.09
C LEU A 133 9.10 -1.53 -0.09
N GLY A 134 9.51 -0.29 -0.37
CA GLY A 134 10.92 0.09 -0.47
C GLY A 134 11.64 -0.39 -1.75
N LEU A 135 10.89 -0.77 -2.79
CA LEU A 135 11.45 -1.30 -4.04
C LEU A 135 11.79 -0.17 -5.03
N GLN A 136 13.01 -0.18 -5.58
CA GLN A 136 13.50 0.86 -6.52
C GLN A 136 13.59 0.38 -7.98
N GLU A 137 12.87 -0.67 -8.35
CA GLU A 137 13.14 -1.41 -9.60
C GLU A 137 12.45 -0.75 -10.80
N PRO A 138 13.21 -0.15 -11.75
CA PRO A 138 12.62 0.68 -12.78
C PRO A 138 11.91 -0.13 -13.88
N TRP A 139 12.32 -1.38 -14.08
CA TRP A 139 11.79 -2.26 -15.14
C TRP A 139 10.49 -2.97 -14.75
N VAL A 140 10.04 -2.81 -13.50
CA VAL A 140 8.78 -3.38 -12.99
C VAL A 140 7.67 -2.35 -13.18
N LEU A 141 6.92 -2.50 -14.26
CA LEU A 141 5.90 -1.55 -14.72
C LEU A 141 4.46 -2.11 -14.63
N THR A 142 4.32 -3.44 -14.66
CA THR A 142 3.00 -4.10 -14.66
C THR A 142 2.78 -4.92 -13.39
N PRO A 143 1.52 -5.14 -12.98
CA PRO A 143 1.21 -5.98 -11.82
C PRO A 143 1.76 -7.41 -11.98
N TRP A 144 1.77 -7.95 -13.20
CA TRP A 144 2.37 -9.26 -13.48
C TRP A 144 3.89 -9.28 -13.27
N GLN A 145 4.62 -8.25 -13.72
CA GLN A 145 6.06 -8.15 -13.48
C GLN A 145 6.36 -8.04 -11.98
N LEU A 146 5.58 -7.24 -11.25
CA LEU A 146 5.72 -7.11 -9.79
C LEU A 146 5.47 -8.45 -9.09
N TYR A 147 4.41 -9.16 -9.45
CA TYR A 147 4.14 -10.51 -8.92
C TYR A 147 5.31 -11.46 -9.15
N ARG A 148 5.82 -11.55 -10.39
CA ARG A 148 6.97 -12.43 -10.71
C ARG A 148 8.19 -12.07 -9.88
N ARG A 149 8.46 -10.78 -9.72
CA ARG A 149 9.60 -10.29 -8.96
C ARG A 149 9.49 -10.66 -7.48
N LEU A 150 8.34 -10.40 -6.87
CA LEU A 150 8.09 -10.72 -5.46
C LEU A 150 8.11 -12.23 -5.20
N ALA A 151 7.52 -13.02 -6.11
CA ALA A 151 7.57 -14.48 -6.04
C ALA A 151 9.01 -15.02 -6.10
N ARG A 152 9.87 -14.42 -6.94
CA ARG A 152 11.30 -14.76 -6.97
C ARG A 152 12.02 -14.36 -5.69
N ARG A 153 11.76 -13.16 -5.14
CA ARG A 153 12.37 -12.72 -3.86
C ARG A 153 12.05 -13.67 -2.71
N ARG A 154 10.84 -14.26 -2.67
CA ARG A 154 10.49 -15.34 -1.74
C ARG A 154 11.31 -16.62 -1.96
N ALA A 155 11.56 -17.00 -3.20
CA ALA A 155 12.32 -18.22 -3.54
C ALA A 155 13.80 -18.14 -3.15
N VAL A 156 14.36 -16.93 -2.94
CA VAL A 156 15.77 -16.73 -2.54
C VAL A 156 16.03 -17.03 -1.06
N ARG A 157 15.03 -17.43 -0.26
CA ARG A 157 15.23 -17.70 1.18
C ARG A 157 14.79 -19.12 1.58
N VAL A 158 15.52 -20.13 1.09
CA VAL A 158 15.68 -21.45 1.73
C VAL A 158 17.15 -21.89 1.57
N THR A 159 18.05 -21.21 2.27
CA THR A 159 19.38 -21.75 2.60
C THR A 159 19.72 -21.36 4.04
N ARG A 160 18.92 -21.84 4.99
CA ARG A 160 19.45 -22.05 6.34
C ARG A 160 20.09 -23.43 6.34
N ARG A 161 21.43 -23.47 6.27
CA ARG A 161 22.18 -24.54 6.94
C ARG A 161 21.98 -24.32 8.44
N ILE A 162 21.34 -25.28 9.09
CA ILE A 162 21.30 -25.40 10.54
C ILE A 162 22.61 -26.11 10.93
N PRO A 163 23.48 -25.53 11.78
CA PRO A 163 24.44 -26.33 12.54
C PRO A 163 23.72 -27.13 13.63
#